data_AF-A0A956XSB9-F1
#
_entry.id   AF-A0A956XSB9-F1
#
_cell.length_a   1.000
_cell.length_b   1.000
_cell.length_c   1.000
_cell.angle_alpha   90.00
_cell.angle_beta   90.00
_cell.angle_gamma   90.00
#
_symmetry.space_group_name_H-M   'P 1'
#
loop_
_entity.id
_entity.type
_entity.pdbx_description
1 polymer ?
#
loop_
_entity_poly.entity_id
_entity_poly.type
_entity_poly.pdbx_seq_one_letter_code
_entity_poly.pdbx_strand_id
1 'polypeptide(L)'
;MGTWGPGNFDSDSALNHLEKWQMLMIDEVRLFFETNTEDCAFIREANNKIIPTVDILATICEHYSVSLVGITPQILSGWKNSYLGAFDRVFDPKKYPDAVLGETIERRQIVEATFDRLFKIIVDGENT
;
A
#
# COMPACT_ATOMS: atom_id res chain seq x y z
N MET A 1 13.45 -15.24 -30.53
CA MET A 1 13.77 -13.80 -30.45
C MET A 1 12.50 -13.09 -30.05
N GLY A 2 12.42 -12.58 -28.83
CA GLY A 2 11.25 -11.81 -28.40
C GLY A 2 11.27 -10.46 -29.11
N THR A 3 10.34 -10.23 -30.02
CA THR A 3 10.13 -8.95 -30.68
C THR A 3 9.57 -8.00 -29.63
N TRP A 4 10.40 -7.07 -29.15
CA TRP A 4 9.95 -5.96 -28.32
C TRP A 4 8.91 -5.16 -29.10
N GLY A 5 7.68 -5.12 -28.58
CA GLY A 5 6.53 -4.41 -29.12
C GLY A 5 5.88 -3.53 -28.04
N PRO A 6 4.77 -2.84 -28.35
CA PRO A 6 4.15 -1.89 -27.43
C PRO A 6 3.62 -2.49 -26.11
N GLY A 7 3.47 -3.81 -25.99
CA GLY A 7 3.02 -4.50 -24.77
C GLY A 7 4.07 -5.45 -24.19
N ASN A 8 5.01 -4.92 -23.42
CA ASN A 8 6.03 -5.74 -22.74
C ASN A 8 5.43 -6.77 -21.77
N PHE A 9 4.23 -6.51 -21.27
CA PHE A 9 3.49 -7.37 -20.34
C PHE A 9 2.36 -8.17 -20.99
N ASP A 10 2.28 -8.19 -22.33
CA ASP A 10 1.34 -9.06 -23.08
C ASP A 10 1.78 -10.54 -23.07
N SER A 11 2.97 -10.83 -22.51
CA SER A 11 3.52 -12.18 -22.37
C SER A 11 3.38 -12.69 -20.95
N ASP A 12 2.88 -13.92 -20.80
CA ASP A 12 2.82 -14.62 -19.51
C ASP A 12 4.16 -14.61 -18.79
N SER A 13 5.28 -14.72 -19.52
CA SER A 13 6.61 -14.69 -18.89
C SER A 13 6.95 -13.33 -18.27
N ALA A 14 6.44 -12.23 -18.81
CA ALA A 14 6.62 -10.90 -18.25
C ALA A 14 5.69 -10.66 -17.07
N LEU A 15 4.44 -11.14 -17.12
CA LEU A 15 3.51 -11.12 -16.00
C LEU A 15 4.03 -11.97 -14.82
N ASN A 16 4.55 -13.16 -15.09
CA ASN A 16 5.22 -14.01 -14.08
C ASN A 16 6.45 -13.33 -13.47
N HIS A 17 7.13 -12.46 -14.23
CA HIS A 17 8.24 -11.68 -13.68
C HIS A 17 7.73 -10.55 -12.78
N LEU A 18 6.63 -9.87 -13.16
CA LEU A 18 5.98 -8.84 -12.37
C LEU A 18 5.44 -9.39 -11.04
N GLU A 19 4.82 -10.57 -11.05
CA GLU A 19 4.29 -11.23 -9.85
C GLU A 19 5.40 -11.41 -8.80
N LYS A 20 6.62 -11.78 -9.20
CA LYS A 20 7.76 -11.89 -8.28
C LYS A 20 8.10 -10.55 -7.61
N TRP A 21 8.03 -9.44 -8.35
CA TRP A 21 8.24 -8.11 -7.78
C TRP A 21 7.11 -7.72 -6.82
N GLN A 22 5.86 -8.06 -7.15
CA GLN A 22 4.73 -7.84 -6.25
C GLN A 22 4.90 -8.60 -4.94
N MET A 23 5.29 -9.88 -4.99
CA MET A 23 5.55 -10.68 -3.79
C MET A 23 6.62 -10.04 -2.91
N LEU A 24 7.72 -9.55 -3.49
CA LEU A 24 8.78 -8.87 -2.73
C LEU A 24 8.28 -7.59 -2.04
N MET A 25 7.48 -6.80 -2.75
CA MET A 25 6.87 -5.57 -2.18
C MET A 25 5.87 -5.91 -1.08
N ILE A 26 5.06 -6.95 -1.26
CA ILE A 26 4.10 -7.44 -0.27
C ILE A 26 4.82 -7.94 0.99
N ASP A 27 5.87 -8.73 0.84
CA ASP A 27 6.66 -9.25 1.96
C ASP A 27 7.33 -8.11 2.73
N GLU A 28 7.81 -7.08 2.04
CA GLU A 28 8.34 -5.87 2.67
C GLU A 28 7.30 -5.13 3.50
N VAL A 29 6.10 -4.90 2.95
CA VAL A 29 5.01 -4.26 3.69
C VAL A 29 4.59 -5.11 4.88
N ARG A 30 4.47 -6.43 4.69
CA ARG A 30 4.14 -7.37 5.76
C ARG A 30 5.15 -7.31 6.90
N LEU A 31 6.43 -7.46 6.58
CA LEU A 31 7.51 -7.44 7.57
C LEU A 31 7.51 -6.13 8.35
N PHE A 32 7.24 -5.00 7.68
CA PHE A 32 7.15 -3.71 8.33
C PHE A 32 6.06 -3.69 9.42
N PHE A 33 4.84 -4.12 9.09
CA PHE A 33 3.74 -4.14 10.06
C PHE A 33 3.90 -5.20 11.15
N GLU A 34 4.61 -6.30 10.89
CA GLU A 34 4.86 -7.37 11.88
C GLU A 34 5.93 -7.01 12.91
N THR A 35 6.91 -6.18 12.54
CA THR A 35 8.14 -5.97 13.34
C THR A 35 8.23 -4.59 13.99
N ASN A 36 7.50 -3.59 13.50
CA ASN A 36 7.61 -2.24 14.00
C ASN A 36 6.59 -1.92 15.10
N THR A 37 7.04 -1.16 16.08
CA THR A 37 6.15 -0.59 17.11
C THR A 37 5.48 0.66 16.54
N GLU A 38 4.17 0.77 16.70
CA GLU A 38 3.33 1.85 16.14
C GLU A 38 3.54 3.23 16.82
N ASP A 39 4.75 3.78 16.71
CA ASP A 39 5.22 5.05 17.26
C ASP A 39 5.55 6.11 16.19
N CYS A 40 6.22 7.20 16.58
CA CYS A 40 6.63 8.27 15.64
C CYS A 40 7.63 7.79 14.57
N ALA A 41 8.53 6.86 14.91
CA ALA A 41 9.51 6.33 13.96
C ALA A 41 8.81 5.46 12.91
N PHE A 42 7.83 4.66 13.33
CA PHE A 42 6.95 3.91 12.45
C PHE A 42 6.24 4.81 11.44
N ILE A 43 5.62 5.92 11.86
CA ILE A 43 4.94 6.82 10.91
C ILE A 43 5.92 7.41 9.89
N ARG A 44 7.11 7.82 10.35
CA ARG A 44 8.12 8.40 9.45
C ARG A 44 8.58 7.38 8.42
N GLU A 45 8.86 6.15 8.83
CA GLU A 45 9.29 5.10 7.91
C GLU A 45 8.16 4.67 6.98
N ALA A 46 6.95 4.53 7.50
CA ALA A 46 5.77 4.21 6.70
C ALA A 46 5.54 5.25 5.60
N ASN A 47 5.63 6.55 5.91
CA ASN A 47 5.46 7.62 4.93
C ASN A 47 6.51 7.60 3.81
N ASN A 48 7.74 7.24 4.14
CA ASN A 48 8.85 7.28 3.19
C ASN A 48 8.88 6.06 2.27
N LYS A 49 8.37 4.92 2.73
CA LYS A 49 8.59 3.63 2.09
C LYS A 49 7.31 2.84 1.87
N ILE A 50 6.55 2.63 2.93
CA ILE A 50 5.43 1.68 2.93
C ILE A 50 4.22 2.22 2.18
N ILE A 51 3.83 3.47 2.44
CA ILE A 51 2.72 4.11 1.73
C ILE A 51 3.02 4.22 0.22
N PRO A 52 4.21 4.68 -0.22
CA PRO A 52 4.60 4.59 -1.63
C PRO A 52 4.53 3.18 -2.20
N THR A 53 5.00 2.16 -1.48
CA THR A 53 4.93 0.77 -1.94
C THR A 53 3.47 0.31 -2.14
N VAL A 54 2.55 0.66 -1.23
CA VAL A 54 1.11 0.36 -1.39
C VAL A 54 0.53 1.04 -2.63
N ASP A 55 0.88 2.31 -2.90
CA ASP A 55 0.41 3.03 -4.08
C ASP A 55 0.98 2.46 -5.40
N ILE A 56 2.24 2.02 -5.37
CA ILE A 56 2.88 1.31 -6.50
C ILE A 56 2.13 0.00 -6.78
N LEU A 57 1.82 -0.79 -5.76
CA LEU A 57 1.05 -2.04 -5.92
C LEU A 57 -0.31 -1.77 -6.55
N ALA A 58 -1.06 -0.78 -6.07
CA ALA A 58 -2.34 -0.39 -6.65
C ALA A 58 -2.21 0.01 -8.13
N THR A 59 -1.20 0.82 -8.44
CA THR A 59 -0.95 1.29 -9.80
C THR A 59 -0.57 0.17 -10.75
N ILE A 60 0.26 -0.78 -10.32
CA ILE A 60 0.63 -1.94 -11.12
C ILE A 60 -0.59 -2.83 -11.39
N CYS A 61 -1.41 -3.09 -10.37
CA CYS A 61 -2.62 -3.92 -10.53
C CYS A 61 -3.62 -3.31 -11.51
N GLU A 62 -3.89 -2.01 -11.41
CA GLU A 62 -4.78 -1.32 -12.35
C GLU A 62 -4.23 -1.30 -13.77
N HIS A 63 -2.94 -0.98 -13.92
CA HIS A 63 -2.35 -0.79 -15.23
C HIS A 63 -2.16 -2.09 -16.02
N TYR A 64 -1.78 -3.17 -15.33
CA TYR A 64 -1.52 -4.46 -15.96
C TYR A 64 -2.66 -5.47 -15.77
N SER A 65 -3.77 -5.08 -15.13
CA SER A 65 -4.91 -5.97 -14.83
C SER A 65 -4.47 -7.25 -14.12
N VAL A 66 -3.58 -7.11 -13.15
CA VAL A 66 -3.00 -8.22 -12.37
C VAL A 66 -3.51 -8.23 -10.94
N SER A 67 -3.76 -9.43 -10.41
CA SER A 67 -4.22 -9.63 -9.03
C SER A 67 -3.04 -9.72 -8.06
N LEU A 68 -3.24 -9.31 -6.81
CA LEU A 68 -2.25 -9.50 -5.74
C LEU A 68 -2.38 -10.90 -5.13
N VAL A 69 -1.35 -11.71 -5.28
CA VAL A 69 -1.28 -13.02 -4.62
C VAL A 69 -0.82 -12.86 -3.18
N GLY A 70 -1.54 -13.48 -2.24
CA GLY A 70 -1.12 -13.54 -0.83
C GLY A 70 -1.53 -12.35 0.04
N ILE A 71 -2.34 -11.42 -0.48
CA ILE A 71 -2.98 -10.35 0.30
C ILE A 71 -4.48 -10.53 0.26
N THR A 72 -5.09 -10.59 1.44
CA THR A 72 -6.55 -10.62 1.60
C THR A 72 -7.07 -9.23 2.01
N PRO A 73 -8.37 -8.96 1.79
CA PRO A 73 -9.01 -7.74 2.30
C PRO A 73 -8.78 -7.52 3.81
N GLN A 74 -8.73 -8.61 4.59
CA GLN A 74 -8.52 -8.56 6.03
C GLN A 74 -7.08 -8.14 6.39
N ILE A 75 -6.06 -8.66 5.67
CA ILE A 75 -4.66 -8.27 5.87
C ILE A 75 -4.51 -6.77 5.58
N LEU A 76 -5.03 -6.32 4.43
CA LEU A 76 -4.92 -4.92 4.03
C LEU A 76 -5.66 -3.98 5.00
N SER A 77 -6.84 -4.39 5.49
CA SER A 77 -7.57 -3.64 6.52
C SER A 77 -6.79 -3.56 7.82
N GLY A 78 -6.09 -4.62 8.21
CA GLY A 78 -5.19 -4.62 9.36
C GLY A 78 -4.09 -3.57 9.23
N TRP A 79 -3.41 -3.54 8.09
CA TRP A 79 -2.37 -2.54 7.80
C TRP A 79 -2.90 -1.10 7.81
N LYS A 80 -4.04 -0.86 7.15
CA LYS A 80 -4.73 0.45 7.17
C LYS A 80 -5.01 0.89 8.61
N ASN A 81 -5.58 0.01 9.43
CA ASN A 81 -5.94 0.31 10.81
C ASN A 81 -4.72 0.57 11.70
N SER A 82 -3.65 -0.22 11.55
CA SER A 82 -2.39 0.00 12.25
C SER A 82 -1.79 1.36 11.91
N TYR A 83 -1.72 1.71 10.63
CA TYR A 83 -1.19 3.01 10.21
C TYR A 83 -2.05 4.17 10.74
N LEU A 84 -3.36 4.16 10.50
CA LEU A 84 -4.25 5.25 10.91
C LEU A 84 -4.32 5.37 12.43
N GLY A 85 -4.31 4.25 13.15
CA GLY A 85 -4.27 4.23 14.62
C GLY A 85 -2.97 4.82 15.17
N ALA A 86 -1.82 4.47 14.58
CA ALA A 86 -0.54 5.10 14.93
C ALA A 86 -0.55 6.60 14.64
N PHE A 87 -1.07 6.99 13.48
CA PHE A 87 -1.16 8.36 13.04
C PHE A 87 -1.99 9.20 14.01
N ASP A 88 -3.19 8.74 14.35
CA ASP A 88 -4.12 9.44 15.23
C ASP A 88 -3.55 9.61 16.65
N ARG A 89 -2.71 8.66 17.10
CA ARG A 89 -2.01 8.77 18.39
C ARG A 89 -0.83 9.76 18.35
N VAL A 90 -0.05 9.75 17.27
CA VAL A 90 1.11 10.63 17.10
C VAL A 90 0.68 12.08 16.91
N PHE A 91 -0.38 12.30 16.15
CA PHE A 91 -0.89 13.64 15.80
C PHE A 91 -2.16 14.01 16.57
N ASP A 92 -2.33 13.49 17.79
CA ASP A 92 -3.51 13.78 18.63
C ASP A 92 -3.68 15.29 18.85
N PRO A 93 -4.73 15.92 18.27
CA PRO A 93 -4.95 17.36 18.38
C PRO A 93 -5.14 17.85 19.83
N LYS A 94 -5.57 16.95 20.73
CA LYS A 94 -5.73 17.29 22.15
C LYS A 94 -4.39 17.41 22.87
N LYS A 95 -3.35 16.74 22.36
CA LYS A 95 -1.99 16.80 22.91
C LYS A 95 -1.14 17.87 22.22
N TYR A 96 -1.42 18.14 20.94
CA TYR A 96 -0.63 19.05 20.11
C TYR A 96 -1.54 20.01 19.29
N PRO A 97 -2.24 20.95 19.95
CA PRO A 97 -3.26 21.79 19.30
C PRO A 97 -2.73 22.72 18.19
N ASP A 98 -1.44 23.07 18.22
CA ASP A 98 -0.81 24.00 17.27
C ASP A 98 -0.06 23.30 16.12
N ALA A 99 0.03 21.96 16.13
CA ALA A 99 0.75 21.21 15.11
C ALA A 99 -0.10 21.07 13.84
N VAL A 100 0.01 22.06 12.94
CA VAL A 100 -0.35 22.05 11.51
C VAL A 100 -1.47 21.05 11.15
N LEU A 101 -2.67 21.32 11.66
CA LEU A 101 -3.83 20.42 11.54
C LEU A 101 -4.22 20.17 10.07
N GLY A 102 -4.08 21.17 9.19
CA GLY A 102 -4.48 21.07 7.79
C GLY A 102 -3.69 20.02 6.99
N GLU A 103 -2.37 20.20 6.90
CA GLU A 103 -1.48 19.28 6.15
C GLU A 103 -1.49 17.86 6.74
N THR A 104 -1.70 17.74 8.05
CA THR A 104 -1.78 16.45 8.75
C THR A 104 -3.09 15.71 8.42
N ILE A 105 -4.23 16.41 8.39
CA ILE A 105 -5.52 15.82 8.02
C ILE A 105 -5.51 15.41 6.54
N GLU A 106 -5.00 16.25 5.66
CA GLU A 106 -4.90 15.95 4.22
C GLU A 106 -4.05 14.69 3.98
N ARG A 107 -2.88 14.60 4.62
CA ARG A 107 -2.02 13.41 4.52
C ARG A 107 -2.74 12.16 5.00
N ARG A 108 -3.47 12.22 6.12
CA ARG A 108 -4.24 11.07 6.64
C ARG A 108 -5.25 10.58 5.61
N GLN A 109 -5.99 11.51 4.99
CA GLN A 109 -6.99 11.20 3.96
C GLN A 109 -6.35 10.58 2.71
N ILE A 110 -5.20 11.10 2.27
CA ILE A 110 -4.46 10.53 1.13
C ILE A 110 -4.09 9.08 1.42
N VAL A 111 -3.52 8.79 2.58
CA VAL A 111 -3.12 7.42 2.93
C VAL A 111 -4.32 6.48 3.02
N GLU A 112 -5.41 6.94 3.64
CA GLU A 112 -6.67 6.20 3.68
C GLU A 112 -7.17 5.86 2.27
N ALA A 113 -7.19 6.85 1.37
CA ALA A 113 -7.59 6.65 -0.01
C ALA A 113 -6.67 5.69 -0.78
N THR A 114 -5.35 5.72 -0.52
CA THR A 114 -4.38 4.78 -1.11
C THR A 114 -4.68 3.34 -0.71
N PHE A 115 -4.98 3.08 0.58
CA PHE A 115 -5.39 1.75 1.04
C PHE A 115 -6.74 1.34 0.45
N ASP A 116 -7.72 2.25 0.39
CA ASP A 116 -9.05 1.95 -0.14
C ASP A 116 -9.03 1.62 -1.64
N ARG A 117 -8.15 2.29 -2.40
CA ARG A 117 -7.89 1.97 -3.82
C ARG A 117 -7.39 0.53 -3.96
N LEU A 118 -6.39 0.12 -3.17
CA LEU A 118 -5.87 -1.25 -3.23
C LEU A 118 -6.88 -2.28 -2.73
N PHE A 119 -7.67 -1.94 -1.72
CA PHE A 119 -8.72 -2.80 -1.18
C PHE A 119 -9.77 -3.12 -2.25
N LYS A 120 -10.19 -2.09 -2.99
CA LYS A 120 -11.16 -2.25 -4.08
C LYS A 120 -10.62 -3.21 -5.15
N ILE A 121 -9.35 -3.08 -5.55
CA ILE A 121 -8.72 -3.97 -6.52
C ILE A 121 -8.78 -5.43 -6.05
N ILE A 122 -8.48 -5.70 -4.79
CA ILE A 122 -8.50 -7.06 -4.23
C ILE A 122 -9.93 -7.63 -4.25
N VAL A 123 -10.92 -6.85 -3.78
CA VAL A 123 -12.32 -7.30 -3.71
C VAL A 123 -12.92 -7.50 -5.10
N ASP A 124 -12.64 -6.60 -6.04
CA ASP A 124 -13.14 -6.72 -7.41
C ASP A 124 -12.49 -7.91 -8.13
N GLY A 125 -11.19 -8.17 -7.87
CA GLY A 125 -10.46 -9.31 -8.40
C GLY A 125 -10.89 -10.69 -7.86
N GLU A 126 -11.50 -10.76 -6.68
CA GLU A 126 -12.07 -12.01 -6.12
C GLU A 126 -13.42 -12.39 -6.75
N ASN A 127 -14.11 -11.44 -7.41
CA ASN A 127 -15.45 -11.63 -7.98
C ASN A 127 -15.43 -11.96 -9.49
N THR A 128 -14.26 -12.15 -10.09
CA THR A 128 -14.07 -12.40 -11.54
C THR A 128 -13.53 -13.80 -11.78
#